data_AF-H2ZNX3-F1
#
_entry.id   AF-H2ZNX3-F1
#
_cell.length_a   1.000
_cell.length_b   1.000
_cell.length_c   1.000
_cell.angle_alpha   90.00
_cell.angle_beta   90.00
_cell.angle_gamma   90.00
#
_symmetry.space_group_name_H-M   'P 1'
#
loop_
_entity.id
_entity.type
_entity.pdbx_description
1 polymer ?
#
loop_
_entity_poly.entity_id
_entity_poly.type
_entity_poly.pdbx_seq_one_letter_code
_entity_poly.pdbx_strand_id
1 'polypeptide(L)'
;SWGYLWGVWVLLVAFLIYFLRAPLKLTDNISAMSMFISSLTPKFYVALTGTSSLLSGIILIFEWWYFRKYGTSFIEQVSVNHLGPLLGGEETDTSATQTNENKQTCVAECKVWRNPLNLLRGSEYNRYHWVTGNEALTYYDMNLSAQDHQTFFTCETDHLRPADNVMQKAWRERNPQARIKAAHQALDIDSEYVYVESKYCIKKPAFSYMLVYDCATGYILLAEEEAITILEAERLFRRALKCGESLYRKSQLLQNHSSMHEAEHRRDTNVLVYIKRRLAMCARKLGKTREAVKMMRDLMKEFPLLNVLNIHENLLEALLELQAYADAQALLFKYDDISLPKSATICYTAALLKARAVVCDKFSLEVATKRGLTTSELSAVEAIHRAVEFNPHVPKSIILPPEHILKRGDSEAIAYTFYHLPQWKNVEGALNLLHCTWEGSKWMDHFELIPYPLEKGHLFYPYPNCTENADRELLPNYHYVSVYPKKEWPFFIVFVGCLCSFTAMLAILTHQYPDIMILFARALSEFLGMLIAPITFVLEKLDSLMPTSIWHVLTRI
;
A
#
# COMPACT_ATOMS: atom_id res chain seq x y z
N SER A 1 -24.09 -12.61 -9.64
CA SER A 1 -24.77 -12.63 -8.34
C SER A 1 -24.52 -13.97 -7.67
N TRP A 2 -23.63 -13.99 -6.67
CA TRP A 2 -23.24 -15.19 -5.92
C TRP A 2 -24.38 -15.81 -5.09
N GLY A 3 -25.48 -15.07 -4.86
CA GLY A 3 -26.62 -15.52 -4.08
C GLY A 3 -27.40 -16.68 -4.70
N TYR A 4 -27.54 -16.72 -6.04
CA TYR A 4 -28.24 -17.82 -6.72
C TYR A 4 -27.43 -19.12 -6.67
N LEU A 5 -26.10 -19.03 -6.76
CA LEU A 5 -25.18 -20.18 -6.60
C LEU A 5 -25.26 -20.76 -5.19
N TRP A 6 -25.37 -19.90 -4.17
CA TRP A 6 -25.61 -20.30 -2.79
C TRP A 6 -26.96 -21.00 -2.60
N GLY A 7 -28.04 -20.46 -3.18
CA GLY A 7 -29.36 -21.09 -3.12
C GLY A 7 -29.38 -22.48 -3.75
N VAL A 8 -28.75 -22.64 -4.92
CA VAL A 8 -28.62 -23.94 -5.59
C VAL A 8 -27.77 -24.92 -4.78
N TRP A 9 -26.68 -24.46 -4.17
CA TRP A 9 -25.83 -25.31 -3.33
C TRP A 9 -26.57 -25.81 -2.08
N VAL A 10 -27.32 -24.95 -1.40
CA VAL A 10 -28.14 -25.32 -0.24
C VAL A 10 -29.21 -26.34 -0.63
N LEU A 11 -29.88 -26.17 -1.78
CA LEU A 11 -30.84 -27.14 -2.30
C LEU A 11 -30.19 -28.49 -2.61
N LEU A 12 -28.99 -28.50 -3.20
CA LEU A 12 -28.23 -29.71 -3.47
C LEU A 12 -27.84 -30.44 -2.20
N VAL A 13 -27.35 -29.72 -1.19
CA VAL A 13 -27.00 -30.29 0.13
C VAL A 13 -28.24 -30.84 0.82
N ALA A 14 -29.36 -30.11 0.81
CA ALA A 14 -30.63 -30.58 1.39
C ALA A 14 -31.14 -31.85 0.68
N PHE A 15 -31.06 -31.89 -0.65
CA PHE A 15 -31.41 -33.06 -1.45
C PHE A 15 -30.51 -34.26 -1.13
N LEU A 16 -29.21 -34.05 -0.98
CA LEU A 16 -28.23 -35.08 -0.63
C LEU A 16 -28.50 -35.65 0.78
N ILE A 17 -28.76 -34.78 1.76
CA ILE A 17 -29.15 -35.18 3.13
C ILE A 17 -30.46 -35.99 3.10
N TYR A 18 -31.44 -35.58 2.29
CA TYR A 18 -32.72 -36.29 2.16
C TYR A 18 -32.54 -37.70 1.58
N PHE A 19 -31.71 -37.87 0.55
CA PHE A 19 -31.45 -39.20 -0.03
C PHE A 19 -30.60 -40.08 0.89
N LEU A 20 -29.63 -39.49 1.58
CA LEU A 20 -28.76 -40.22 2.51
C LEU A 20 -29.43 -40.52 3.87
N ARG A 21 -30.63 -40.00 4.13
CA ARG A 21 -31.33 -40.19 5.42
C ARG A 21 -31.56 -41.65 5.79
N ALA A 22 -31.90 -42.48 4.81
CA ALA A 22 -32.18 -43.90 5.00
C ALA A 22 -30.90 -44.74 5.14
N PRO A 23 -29.90 -44.65 4.23
CA PRO A 23 -28.67 -45.42 4.38
C PRO A 23 -27.83 -45.01 5.60
N LEU A 24 -27.89 -43.73 6.02
CA LEU A 24 -27.20 -43.25 7.22
C LEU A 24 -28.05 -43.38 8.50
N LYS A 25 -29.26 -43.94 8.43
CA LYS A 25 -30.21 -44.03 9.55
C LYS A 25 -30.31 -42.73 10.36
N LEU A 26 -30.42 -41.59 9.67
CA LEU A 26 -30.32 -40.26 10.29
C LEU A 26 -31.38 -40.05 11.38
N THR A 27 -32.60 -40.54 11.20
CA THR A 27 -33.67 -40.49 12.22
C THR A 27 -33.32 -41.32 13.46
N ASP A 28 -32.78 -42.52 13.28
CA ASP A 28 -32.38 -43.39 14.39
C ASP A 28 -31.20 -42.75 15.14
N ASN A 29 -30.22 -42.21 14.40
CA ASN A 29 -29.07 -41.50 14.97
C ASN A 29 -29.45 -40.20 15.68
N ILE A 30 -30.42 -39.44 15.17
CA ILE A 30 -30.93 -38.22 15.85
C ILE A 30 -31.70 -38.61 17.11
N SER A 31 -32.51 -39.68 17.07
CA SER A 31 -33.20 -40.18 18.25
C SER A 31 -32.23 -40.74 19.30
N ALA A 32 -31.18 -41.44 18.87
CA ALA A 32 -30.09 -41.90 19.71
C ALA A 32 -29.28 -40.72 20.28
N MET A 33 -29.03 -39.66 19.51
CA MET A 33 -28.39 -38.43 19.98
C MET A 33 -29.27 -37.69 21.00
N SER A 34 -30.59 -37.63 20.78
CA SER A 34 -31.55 -37.04 21.71
C SER A 34 -31.64 -37.84 23.01
N MET A 35 -31.71 -39.17 22.93
CA MET A 35 -31.66 -40.06 24.09
C MET A 35 -30.32 -39.96 24.81
N PHE A 36 -29.21 -39.92 24.08
CA PHE A 36 -27.87 -39.71 24.60
C PHE A 36 -27.78 -38.40 25.38
N ILE A 37 -28.19 -37.27 24.78
CA ILE A 37 -28.24 -35.94 25.41
C ILE A 37 -29.11 -35.95 26.67
N SER A 38 -30.26 -36.62 26.63
CA SER A 38 -31.15 -36.75 27.81
C SER A 38 -30.62 -37.70 28.88
N SER A 39 -29.69 -38.60 28.54
CA SER A 39 -29.02 -39.54 29.44
C SER A 39 -27.66 -39.04 29.96
N LEU A 40 -27.23 -37.85 29.52
CA LEU A 40 -25.97 -37.25 29.95
C LEU A 40 -26.01 -37.01 31.45
N THR A 41 -25.21 -37.78 32.17
CA THR A 41 -25.07 -37.60 33.61
C THR A 41 -24.46 -36.22 33.93
N PRO A 42 -24.71 -35.64 35.12
CA PRO A 42 -24.06 -34.42 35.56
C PRO A 42 -22.52 -34.45 35.43
N LYS A 43 -21.92 -35.64 35.54
CA LYS A 43 -20.48 -35.87 35.33
C LYS A 43 -20.01 -35.55 33.91
N PHE A 44 -20.85 -35.77 32.90
CA PHE A 44 -20.53 -35.38 31.52
C PHE A 44 -20.49 -33.86 31.36
N TYR A 45 -21.46 -33.14 31.94
CA TYR A 45 -21.47 -31.67 31.89
C TYR A 45 -20.27 -31.06 32.63
N VAL A 46 -19.87 -31.67 33.76
CA VAL A 46 -18.63 -31.29 34.47
C VAL A 46 -17.39 -31.55 33.61
N ALA A 47 -17.30 -32.71 32.95
CA ALA A 47 -16.18 -33.03 32.06
C ALA A 47 -16.14 -32.11 30.82
N LEU A 48 -17.30 -31.83 30.20
CA LEU A 48 -17.42 -30.93 29.05
C LEU A 48 -16.98 -29.51 29.43
N THR A 49 -17.46 -29.00 30.57
CA THR A 49 -17.07 -27.68 31.09
C THR A 49 -15.58 -27.63 31.43
N GLY A 50 -15.03 -28.71 31.98
CA GLY A 50 -13.59 -28.84 32.24
C GLY A 50 -12.76 -28.79 30.96
N THR A 51 -13.15 -29.54 29.93
CA THR A 51 -12.44 -29.56 28.63
C THR A 51 -12.56 -28.23 27.89
N SER A 52 -13.73 -27.60 27.88
CA SER A 52 -13.93 -26.29 27.24
C SER A 52 -13.18 -25.17 27.97
N SER A 53 -13.14 -25.20 29.31
CA SER A 53 -12.35 -24.27 30.11
C SER A 53 -10.85 -24.44 29.87
N LEU A 54 -10.36 -25.68 29.74
CA LEU A 54 -8.96 -25.96 29.45
C LEU A 54 -8.57 -25.46 28.05
N LEU A 55 -9.38 -25.78 27.02
CA LEU A 55 -9.20 -25.25 25.67
C LEU A 55 -9.22 -23.71 25.68
N SER A 56 -10.17 -23.09 26.38
CA SER A 56 -10.27 -21.63 26.49
C SER A 56 -9.06 -21.01 27.17
N GLY A 57 -8.54 -21.64 28.24
CA GLY A 57 -7.32 -21.19 28.93
C GLY A 57 -6.07 -21.30 28.04
N ILE A 58 -5.95 -22.37 27.27
CA ILE A 58 -4.86 -22.54 26.29
C ILE A 58 -4.96 -21.46 25.20
N ILE A 59 -6.16 -21.24 24.64
CA ILE A 59 -6.41 -20.15 23.67
C ILE A 59 -5.99 -18.82 24.26
N LEU A 60 -6.37 -18.52 25.50
CA LEU A 60 -6.01 -17.27 26.17
C LEU A 60 -4.50 -17.11 26.36
N ILE A 61 -3.77 -18.15 26.73
CA ILE A 61 -2.30 -18.10 26.88
C ILE A 61 -1.63 -17.81 25.54
N PHE A 62 -2.06 -18.49 24.47
CA PHE A 62 -1.52 -18.25 23.12
C PHE A 62 -1.95 -16.90 22.55
N GLU A 63 -3.17 -16.46 22.82
CA GLU A 63 -3.66 -15.12 22.47
C GLU A 63 -2.88 -14.05 23.23
N TRP A 64 -2.56 -14.28 24.50
CA TRP A 64 -1.71 -13.37 25.29
C TRP A 64 -0.28 -13.34 24.76
N TRP A 65 0.28 -14.49 24.37
CA TRP A 65 1.60 -14.55 23.75
C TRP A 65 1.61 -13.86 22.39
N TYR A 66 0.56 -14.06 21.58
CA TYR A 66 0.33 -13.37 20.30
C TYR A 66 0.21 -11.87 20.53
N PHE A 67 -0.64 -11.42 21.44
CA PHE A 67 -0.82 -10.01 21.79
C PHE A 67 0.48 -9.37 22.28
N ARG A 68 1.26 -10.08 23.10
CA ARG A 68 2.56 -9.59 23.58
C ARG A 68 3.57 -9.45 22.43
N LYS A 69 3.48 -10.31 21.41
CA LYS A 69 4.38 -10.28 20.25
C LYS A 69 3.95 -9.25 19.19
N TYR A 70 2.65 -9.15 18.89
CA TYR A 70 2.11 -8.39 17.75
C TYR A 70 1.33 -7.12 18.17
N GLY A 71 1.09 -6.88 19.46
CA GLY A 71 0.42 -5.69 19.99
C GLY A 71 -1.07 -5.58 19.67
N THR A 72 -1.65 -6.56 18.98
CA THR A 72 -3.06 -6.61 18.58
C THR A 72 -3.66 -7.97 18.90
N SER A 73 -4.93 -8.03 19.28
CA SER A 73 -5.63 -9.30 19.47
C SER A 73 -5.96 -9.93 18.12
N PHE A 74 -5.57 -11.19 17.94
CA PHE A 74 -5.91 -11.97 16.76
C PHE A 74 -7.43 -12.21 16.70
N ILE A 75 -8.04 -12.55 17.85
CA ILE A 75 -9.48 -12.81 17.95
C ILE A 75 -10.28 -11.56 17.63
N GLU A 76 -9.84 -10.39 18.07
CA GLU A 76 -10.46 -9.10 17.73
C GLU A 76 -10.40 -8.83 16.22
N GLN A 77 -9.24 -9.02 15.59
CA GLN A 77 -9.08 -8.83 14.14
C GLN A 77 -9.97 -9.76 13.32
N VAL A 78 -10.04 -11.04 13.70
CA VAL A 78 -10.90 -12.02 13.00
C VAL A 78 -12.38 -11.74 13.27
N SER A 79 -12.75 -11.40 14.51
CA SER A 79 -14.16 -11.12 14.86
C SER A 79 -14.67 -9.86 14.17
N VAL A 80 -13.89 -8.77 14.12
CA VAL A 80 -14.27 -7.56 13.37
C VAL A 80 -14.38 -7.83 11.87
N ASN A 81 -13.43 -8.56 11.28
CA ASN A 81 -13.41 -8.81 9.84
C ASN A 81 -14.48 -9.82 9.36
N HIS A 82 -14.82 -10.82 10.17
CA HIS A 82 -15.71 -11.92 9.76
C HIS A 82 -17.09 -11.93 10.46
N LEU A 83 -17.19 -11.43 11.69
CA LEU A 83 -18.45 -11.36 12.45
C LEU A 83 -19.05 -9.95 12.46
N GLY A 84 -18.25 -8.91 12.20
CA GLY A 84 -18.72 -7.52 12.07
C GLY A 84 -19.91 -7.34 11.10
N PRO A 85 -19.90 -7.94 9.90
CA PRO A 85 -21.04 -7.89 8.98
C PRO A 85 -22.30 -8.64 9.50
N LEU A 86 -22.14 -9.55 10.46
CA LEU A 86 -23.20 -10.38 11.02
C LEU A 86 -23.81 -9.76 12.30
N LEU A 87 -23.03 -8.96 13.03
CA LEU A 87 -23.40 -8.39 14.34
C LEU A 87 -24.07 -7.01 14.27
N GLY A 88 -24.31 -6.46 13.07
CA GLY A 88 -25.17 -5.29 12.87
C GLY A 88 -24.80 -4.11 13.76
N GLY A 89 -23.63 -3.49 13.54
CA GLY A 89 -23.28 -2.23 14.18
C GLY A 89 -24.07 -1.07 13.58
N GLU A 90 -25.29 -0.83 14.06
CA GLU A 90 -25.91 0.50 14.00
C GLU A 90 -25.19 1.39 15.03
N GLU A 91 -24.37 2.34 14.57
CA GLU A 91 -23.88 3.40 15.44
C GLU A 91 -25.05 4.36 15.74
N THR A 92 -25.49 4.38 17.01
CA THR A 92 -26.41 5.40 17.52
C THR A 92 -25.77 6.77 17.49
N ASP A 93 -26.25 7.63 16.60
CA ASP A 93 -25.98 9.06 16.57
C ASP A 93 -26.48 9.73 17.85
N THR A 94 -25.56 10.19 18.71
CA THR A 94 -25.88 11.22 19.70
C THR A 94 -25.17 12.51 19.31
N SER A 95 -25.99 13.50 18.93
CA SER A 95 -25.57 14.83 18.52
C SER A 95 -24.89 15.58 19.66
N ALA A 96 -23.61 15.94 19.49
CA ALA A 96 -22.97 17.02 20.23
C ALA A 96 -21.98 17.74 19.32
N THR A 97 -22.31 19.00 19.03
CA THR A 97 -21.58 19.94 18.18
C THR A 97 -20.22 20.28 18.78
N GLN A 98 -19.10 19.85 18.15
CA GLN A 98 -17.77 20.43 18.35
C GLN A 98 -16.79 20.05 17.22
N THR A 99 -16.42 21.06 16.44
CA THR A 99 -15.18 21.31 15.67
C THR A 99 -14.35 20.14 15.10
N ASN A 100 -14.27 20.15 13.76
CA ASN A 100 -13.36 19.42 12.86
C ASN A 100 -11.95 19.18 13.40
N GLU A 101 -11.66 17.96 13.87
CA GLU A 101 -10.35 17.32 13.75
C GLU A 101 -10.51 15.81 13.50
N ASN A 102 -9.70 15.29 12.60
CA ASN A 102 -9.65 13.91 12.11
C ASN A 102 -9.70 12.83 13.22
N LYS A 103 -10.89 12.29 13.49
CA LYS A 103 -11.06 10.94 14.03
C LYS A 103 -11.91 10.13 13.07
N GLN A 104 -11.21 9.53 12.12
CA GLN A 104 -11.77 8.67 11.08
C GLN A 104 -12.06 7.30 11.70
N THR A 105 -13.35 6.99 11.86
CA THR A 105 -13.86 5.66 12.21
C THR A 105 -13.51 4.64 11.11
N CYS A 106 -13.34 3.40 11.54
CA CYS A 106 -12.48 2.39 10.95
C CYS A 106 -13.14 1.63 9.78
N VAL A 107 -13.10 2.21 8.57
CA VAL A 107 -12.92 1.46 7.30
C VAL A 107 -12.04 2.35 6.41
N ALA A 108 -10.72 2.28 6.60
CA ALA A 108 -9.78 3.09 5.82
C ALA A 108 -9.78 2.65 4.35
N GLU A 109 -10.45 3.41 3.48
CA GLU A 109 -10.33 3.26 2.04
C GLU A 109 -8.89 3.54 1.61
N CYS A 110 -8.31 2.65 0.80
CA CYS A 110 -6.94 2.75 0.33
C CYS A 110 -6.81 3.91 -0.67
N LYS A 111 -6.48 5.11 -0.17
CA LYS A 111 -6.30 6.29 -1.03
C LYS A 111 -5.10 6.11 -1.97
N VAL A 112 -5.39 6.18 -3.27
CA VAL A 112 -4.39 6.18 -4.34
C VAL A 112 -3.89 7.61 -4.61
N TRP A 113 -2.60 7.75 -4.93
CA TRP A 113 -1.92 9.03 -5.15
C TRP A 113 -1.25 9.06 -6.51
N ARG A 114 -1.16 10.23 -7.16
CA ARG A 114 -0.36 10.38 -8.39
C ARG A 114 1.10 10.06 -8.11
N ASN A 115 1.72 9.28 -8.98
CA ASN A 115 3.15 9.04 -8.95
C ASN A 115 3.89 10.31 -9.40
N PRO A 116 4.68 10.97 -8.53
CA PRO A 116 5.42 12.18 -8.90
C PRO A 116 6.48 11.91 -9.97
N LEU A 117 6.89 10.66 -10.11
CA LEU A 117 7.89 10.21 -11.07
C LEU A 117 7.23 9.46 -12.23
N ASN A 118 5.94 9.63 -12.52
CA ASN A 118 5.29 8.91 -13.62
C ASN A 118 5.97 9.15 -14.99
N LEU A 119 6.07 8.10 -15.80
CA LEU A 119 6.67 8.19 -17.14
C LEU A 119 5.77 8.97 -18.12
N LEU A 120 6.30 9.29 -19.30
CA LEU A 120 5.55 9.86 -20.41
C LEU A 120 4.87 8.75 -21.22
N ARG A 121 3.56 8.88 -21.46
CA ARG A 121 2.75 7.77 -22.00
C ARG A 121 3.15 7.36 -23.42
N GLY A 122 3.29 8.30 -24.33
CA GLY A 122 3.72 8.06 -25.70
C GLY A 122 5.16 7.58 -25.79
N SER A 123 6.09 8.32 -25.18
CA SER A 123 7.52 8.12 -25.41
C SER A 123 8.14 6.99 -24.58
N GLU A 124 7.48 6.55 -23.51
CA GLU A 124 8.01 5.54 -22.59
C GLU A 124 7.06 4.34 -22.46
N TYR A 125 5.81 4.52 -22.02
CA TYR A 125 4.87 3.39 -21.84
C TYR A 125 4.48 2.72 -23.17
N ASN A 126 4.08 3.50 -24.19
CA ASN A 126 3.70 2.95 -25.50
C ASN A 126 4.90 2.31 -26.19
N ARG A 127 6.10 2.87 -26.00
CA ARG A 127 7.34 2.27 -26.51
C ARG A 127 7.62 0.92 -25.85
N TYR A 128 7.40 0.80 -24.54
CA TYR A 128 7.51 -0.48 -23.83
C TYR A 128 6.51 -1.50 -24.38
N HIS A 129 5.25 -1.11 -24.57
CA HIS A 129 4.23 -1.98 -25.15
C HIS A 129 4.60 -2.42 -26.57
N TRP A 130 5.08 -1.51 -27.43
CA TRP A 130 5.51 -1.85 -28.79
C TRP A 130 6.63 -2.89 -28.81
N VAL A 131 7.60 -2.79 -27.89
CA VAL A 131 8.75 -3.72 -27.84
C VAL A 131 8.39 -5.05 -27.20
N THR A 132 7.59 -5.05 -26.14
CA THR A 132 7.36 -6.23 -25.29
C THR A 132 6.04 -6.94 -25.56
N GLY A 133 5.06 -6.27 -26.18
CA GLY A 133 3.68 -6.71 -26.28
C GLY A 133 2.90 -6.66 -24.95
N ASN A 134 3.51 -6.17 -23.87
CA ASN A 134 2.90 -6.09 -22.55
C ASN A 134 2.44 -4.67 -22.24
N GLU A 135 1.24 -4.54 -21.66
CA GLU A 135 0.72 -3.27 -21.17
C GLU A 135 1.31 -2.92 -19.80
N ALA A 136 2.03 -1.81 -19.71
CA ALA A 136 2.63 -1.35 -18.45
C ALA A 136 1.63 -0.74 -17.47
N LEU A 137 0.50 -0.23 -17.97
CA LEU A 137 -0.53 0.45 -17.19
C LEU A 137 -1.83 -0.34 -17.26
N THR A 138 -2.54 -0.44 -16.13
CA THR A 138 -3.87 -1.05 -16.12
C THR A 138 -4.92 -0.07 -16.62
N TYR A 139 -6.08 -0.59 -17.03
CA TYR A 139 -7.24 0.24 -17.35
C TYR A 139 -7.66 1.14 -16.18
N TYR A 140 -7.56 0.62 -14.96
CA TYR A 140 -7.87 1.38 -13.74
C TYR A 140 -6.93 2.57 -13.57
N ASP A 141 -5.62 2.35 -13.69
CA ASP A 141 -4.60 3.41 -13.57
C ASP A 141 -4.75 4.51 -14.64
N MET A 142 -5.01 4.10 -15.90
CA MET A 142 -5.29 5.06 -16.98
C MET A 142 -6.56 5.87 -16.74
N ASN A 143 -7.59 5.25 -16.15
CA ASN A 143 -8.85 5.93 -15.83
C ASN A 143 -8.69 6.95 -14.69
N LEU A 144 -7.85 6.65 -13.68
CA LEU A 144 -7.48 7.62 -12.64
C LEU A 144 -6.80 8.85 -13.27
N SER A 145 -5.87 8.64 -14.20
CA SER A 145 -5.21 9.75 -14.91
C SER A 145 -6.19 10.60 -15.72
N ALA A 146 -7.18 9.98 -16.35
CA ALA A 146 -8.22 10.70 -17.08
C ALA A 146 -9.09 11.56 -16.13
N GLN A 147 -9.38 11.07 -14.92
CA GLN A 147 -10.10 11.85 -13.90
C GLN A 147 -9.25 13.04 -13.44
N ASP A 148 -7.98 12.81 -13.12
CA ASP A 148 -7.08 13.88 -12.70
C ASP A 148 -6.89 14.96 -13.77
N HIS A 149 -6.77 14.57 -15.05
CA HIS A 149 -6.68 15.53 -16.15
C HIS A 149 -7.96 16.35 -16.31
N GLN A 150 -9.13 15.75 -16.11
CA GLN A 150 -10.38 16.51 -16.06
C GLN A 150 -10.38 17.51 -14.90
N THR A 151 -9.95 17.10 -13.71
CA THR A 151 -9.87 17.99 -12.55
C THR A 151 -8.86 19.12 -12.75
N PHE A 152 -7.73 18.88 -13.40
CA PHE A 152 -6.65 19.86 -13.51
C PHE A 152 -6.81 20.79 -14.71
N PHE A 153 -7.33 20.27 -15.83
CA PHE A 153 -7.27 20.96 -17.13
C PHE A 153 -8.61 21.44 -17.63
N THR A 154 -9.70 21.26 -16.86
CA THR A 154 -11.02 21.75 -17.24
C THR A 154 -11.62 22.68 -16.19
N CYS A 155 -12.42 23.64 -16.65
CA CYS A 155 -13.26 24.48 -15.80
C CYS A 155 -14.60 24.77 -16.48
N GLU A 156 -15.56 25.27 -15.71
CA GLU A 156 -16.93 25.50 -16.19
C GLU A 156 -17.00 26.47 -17.38
N THR A 157 -16.05 27.38 -17.51
CA THR A 157 -15.97 28.38 -18.60
C THR A 157 -15.44 27.85 -19.92
N ASP A 158 -14.95 26.60 -19.99
CA ASP A 158 -14.30 26.08 -21.20
C ASP A 158 -15.25 25.99 -22.40
N HIS A 159 -16.56 25.87 -22.17
CA HIS A 159 -17.56 25.89 -23.24
C HIS A 159 -17.57 27.22 -24.04
N LEU A 160 -17.04 28.31 -23.47
CA LEU A 160 -16.93 29.62 -24.10
C LEU A 160 -15.78 29.71 -25.11
N ARG A 161 -14.79 28.80 -25.02
CA ARG A 161 -13.63 28.75 -25.90
C ARG A 161 -13.73 27.51 -26.79
N PRO A 162 -13.89 27.65 -28.11
CA PRO A 162 -14.14 26.52 -29.00
C PRO A 162 -13.12 25.38 -28.88
N ALA A 163 -11.82 25.69 -28.78
CA ALA A 163 -10.77 24.69 -28.63
C ALA A 163 -10.84 23.97 -27.27
N ASP A 164 -11.06 24.70 -26.17
CA ASP A 164 -11.16 24.10 -24.84
C ASP A 164 -12.42 23.25 -24.67
N ASN A 165 -13.52 23.60 -25.34
CA ASN A 165 -14.72 22.76 -25.41
C ASN A 165 -14.45 21.40 -26.09
N VAL A 166 -13.64 21.39 -27.17
CA VAL A 166 -13.19 20.13 -27.78
C VAL A 166 -12.33 19.35 -26.80
N MET A 167 -11.39 20.01 -26.12
CA MET A 167 -10.51 19.35 -25.15
C MET A 167 -11.26 18.79 -23.94
N GLN A 168 -12.30 19.48 -23.45
CA GLN A 168 -13.14 18.98 -22.35
C GLN A 168 -13.78 17.63 -22.68
N LYS A 169 -14.16 17.42 -23.96
CA LYS A 169 -14.66 16.13 -24.45
C LYS A 169 -13.50 15.13 -24.63
N ALA A 170 -12.36 15.57 -25.14
CA ALA A 170 -11.18 14.74 -25.32
C ALA A 170 -10.71 14.11 -24.00
N TRP A 171 -10.69 14.85 -22.89
CA TRP A 171 -10.28 14.31 -21.59
C TRP A 171 -11.21 13.24 -21.01
N ARG A 172 -12.45 13.15 -21.51
CA ARG A 172 -13.44 12.11 -21.15
C ARG A 172 -13.44 10.92 -22.10
N GLU A 173 -12.80 11.06 -23.26
CA GLU A 173 -12.76 10.03 -24.28
C GLU A 173 -11.82 8.90 -23.84
N ARG A 174 -12.29 7.66 -23.99
CA ARG A 174 -11.57 6.46 -23.58
C ARG A 174 -10.60 5.99 -24.65
N ASN A 175 -10.94 6.19 -25.91
CA ASN A 175 -10.12 5.78 -27.05
C ASN A 175 -8.94 6.76 -27.26
N PRO A 176 -7.68 6.31 -27.11
CA PRO A 176 -6.51 7.19 -27.28
C PRO A 176 -6.41 7.84 -28.66
N GLN A 177 -6.76 7.13 -29.73
CA GLN A 177 -6.70 7.67 -31.09
C GLN A 177 -7.75 8.77 -31.31
N ALA A 178 -8.94 8.61 -30.73
CA ALA A 178 -9.97 9.65 -30.76
C ALA A 178 -9.54 10.88 -29.94
N ARG A 179 -8.85 10.69 -28.79
CA ARG A 179 -8.27 11.78 -28.00
C ARG A 179 -7.22 12.58 -28.77
N ILE A 180 -6.27 11.89 -29.40
CA ILE A 180 -5.22 12.53 -30.21
C ILE A 180 -5.85 13.32 -31.37
N LYS A 181 -6.82 12.72 -32.08
CA LYS A 181 -7.54 13.41 -33.15
C LYS A 181 -8.27 14.67 -32.66
N ALA A 182 -8.91 14.59 -31.49
CA ALA A 182 -9.60 15.73 -30.89
C ALA A 182 -8.61 16.85 -30.49
N ALA A 183 -7.42 16.49 -29.99
CA ALA A 183 -6.39 17.47 -29.67
C ALA A 183 -5.87 18.21 -30.92
N HIS A 184 -5.63 17.50 -32.02
CA HIS A 184 -5.31 18.14 -33.31
C HIS A 184 -6.44 19.06 -33.78
N GLN A 185 -7.69 18.62 -33.70
CA GLN A 185 -8.85 19.44 -34.05
C GLN A 185 -8.93 20.71 -33.20
N ALA A 186 -8.65 20.64 -31.90
CA ALA A 186 -8.64 21.80 -31.01
C ALA A 186 -7.58 22.83 -31.44
N LEU A 187 -6.39 22.36 -31.84
CA LEU A 187 -5.32 23.22 -32.34
C LEU A 187 -5.64 23.85 -33.70
N ASP A 188 -6.35 23.13 -34.58
CA ASP A 188 -6.77 23.65 -35.89
C ASP A 188 -7.82 24.77 -35.75
N ILE A 189 -8.80 24.60 -34.85
CA ILE A 189 -9.86 25.61 -34.60
C ILE A 189 -9.26 26.95 -34.14
N ASP A 190 -8.29 26.89 -33.25
CA ASP A 190 -7.60 28.09 -32.74
C ASP A 190 -6.82 28.79 -33.86
N SER A 191 -6.20 28.03 -34.77
CA SER A 191 -5.47 28.58 -35.92
C SER A 191 -6.38 29.34 -36.90
N GLU A 192 -7.61 28.88 -37.10
CA GLU A 192 -8.59 29.50 -38.00
C GLU A 192 -9.20 30.77 -37.41
N TYR A 193 -9.52 30.78 -36.10
CA TYR A 193 -10.06 31.96 -35.41
C TYR A 193 -9.10 33.17 -35.46
N VAL A 194 -7.80 32.93 -35.28
CA VAL A 194 -6.76 33.97 -35.38
C VAL A 194 -6.71 34.57 -36.80
N TYR A 195 -6.88 33.75 -37.84
CA TYR A 195 -6.88 34.21 -39.22
C TYR A 195 -8.10 35.10 -39.53
N VAL A 196 -9.26 34.79 -38.95
CA VAL A 196 -10.50 35.57 -39.15
C VAL A 196 -10.44 36.93 -38.46
N GLU A 197 -10.05 37.03 -37.19
CA GLU A 197 -9.90 38.32 -36.49
C GLU A 197 -8.91 39.25 -37.21
N SER A 198 -7.80 38.69 -37.71
CA SER A 198 -6.81 39.41 -38.51
C SER A 198 -7.38 40.03 -39.79
N LYS A 199 -8.39 39.40 -40.41
CA LYS A 199 -8.92 39.82 -41.71
C LYS A 199 -9.93 40.97 -41.59
N TYR A 200 -10.60 41.10 -40.44
CA TYR A 200 -11.61 42.13 -40.18
C TYR A 200 -11.07 43.37 -39.43
N CYS A 201 -9.87 43.31 -38.82
CA CYS A 201 -9.20 44.48 -38.22
C CYS A 201 -8.36 45.29 -39.24
N ILE A 202 -9.03 46.02 -40.14
CA ILE A 202 -8.38 46.91 -41.11
C ILE A 202 -8.24 48.34 -40.57
N LYS A 203 -7.53 48.56 -39.45
CA LYS A 203 -6.87 49.85 -39.09
C LYS A 203 -5.74 49.59 -38.09
N LYS A 204 -4.47 49.59 -38.53
CA LYS A 204 -3.25 49.37 -37.72
C LYS A 204 -2.84 50.65 -36.93
N PRO A 205 -2.01 50.56 -35.87
CA PRO A 205 -0.54 50.57 -36.07
C PRO A 205 0.32 49.67 -35.13
N ALA A 206 1.44 49.19 -35.70
CA ALA A 206 2.78 49.03 -35.12
C ALA A 206 3.11 48.13 -33.91
N PHE A 207 2.18 47.42 -33.28
CA PHE A 207 2.52 46.30 -32.38
C PHE A 207 1.67 45.09 -32.77
N SER A 208 2.23 44.19 -33.57
CA SER A 208 1.57 42.90 -33.86
C SER A 208 1.77 42.00 -32.65
N TYR A 209 0.98 42.21 -31.59
CA TYR A 209 0.68 41.12 -30.67
C TYR A 209 -0.08 40.10 -31.51
N MET A 210 0.64 39.11 -32.01
CA MET A 210 0.05 37.86 -32.47
C MET A 210 -0.65 37.28 -31.24
N LEU A 211 -1.93 37.60 -31.06
CA LEU A 211 -2.81 36.97 -30.08
C LEU A 211 -3.00 35.54 -30.57
N VAL A 212 -2.01 34.70 -30.27
CA VAL A 212 -2.12 33.26 -30.49
C VAL A 212 -2.98 32.75 -29.35
N TYR A 213 -4.27 32.59 -29.62
CA TYR A 213 -5.07 31.61 -28.89
C TYR A 213 -4.52 30.26 -29.33
N ASP A 214 -3.66 29.70 -28.50
CA ASP A 214 -3.18 28.33 -28.67
C ASP A 214 -3.76 27.52 -27.49
N CYS A 215 -4.36 26.38 -27.80
CA CYS A 215 -4.89 25.48 -26.79
C CYS A 215 -3.76 24.72 -26.07
N ALA A 216 -3.33 25.25 -24.92
CA ALA A 216 -2.24 24.67 -24.12
C ALA A 216 -2.50 23.20 -23.75
N THR A 217 -3.75 22.85 -23.43
CA THR A 217 -4.16 21.50 -23.05
C THR A 217 -4.14 20.52 -24.24
N GLY A 218 -4.40 21.00 -25.46
CA GLY A 218 -4.21 20.22 -26.69
C GLY A 218 -2.75 19.79 -26.88
N TYR A 219 -1.81 20.73 -26.73
CA TYR A 219 -0.38 20.41 -26.78
C TYR A 219 0.06 19.46 -25.65
N ILE A 220 -0.50 19.58 -24.44
CA ILE A 220 -0.25 18.62 -23.35
C ILE A 220 -0.67 17.21 -23.79
N LEU A 221 -1.88 17.05 -24.34
CA LEU A 221 -2.37 15.73 -24.76
C LEU A 221 -1.46 15.10 -25.81
N LEU A 222 -1.06 15.86 -26.82
CA LEU A 222 -0.13 15.38 -27.84
C LEU A 222 1.25 15.02 -27.25
N ALA A 223 1.77 15.83 -26.33
CA ALA A 223 3.03 15.55 -25.66
C ALA A 223 2.98 14.28 -24.80
N GLU A 224 1.84 14.04 -24.15
CA GLU A 224 1.62 12.87 -23.31
C GLU A 224 1.37 11.61 -24.13
N GLU A 225 0.54 11.63 -25.17
CA GLU A 225 0.04 10.41 -25.82
C GLU A 225 0.59 10.14 -27.22
N GLU A 226 0.93 11.17 -27.99
CA GLU A 226 1.37 11.03 -29.39
C GLU A 226 2.89 11.03 -29.53
N ALA A 227 3.61 11.81 -28.71
CA ALA A 227 5.05 11.94 -28.80
C ALA A 227 5.77 10.59 -28.68
N ILE A 228 6.61 10.24 -29.66
CA ILE A 228 7.32 8.95 -29.70
C ILE A 228 8.63 9.04 -28.92
N THR A 229 9.22 10.24 -28.84
CA THR A 229 10.48 10.48 -28.14
C THR A 229 10.36 11.56 -27.07
N ILE A 230 11.26 11.53 -26.08
CA ILE A 230 11.36 12.58 -25.04
C ILE A 230 11.61 13.96 -25.69
N LEU A 231 12.35 14.00 -26.81
CA LEU A 231 12.64 15.24 -27.53
C LEU A 231 11.40 15.82 -28.20
N GLU A 232 10.54 14.97 -28.77
CA GLU A 232 9.25 15.41 -29.32
C GLU A 232 8.30 15.89 -28.22
N ALA A 233 8.21 15.16 -27.11
CA ALA A 233 7.44 15.57 -25.95
C ALA A 233 7.92 16.94 -25.43
N GLU A 234 9.23 17.15 -25.29
CA GLU A 234 9.81 18.44 -24.91
C GLU A 234 9.38 19.57 -25.86
N ARG A 235 9.43 19.34 -27.17
CA ARG A 235 9.01 20.34 -28.17
C ARG A 235 7.53 20.71 -28.03
N LEU A 236 6.66 19.72 -27.85
CA LEU A 236 5.22 19.94 -27.67
C LEU A 236 4.93 20.66 -26.34
N PHE A 237 5.58 20.27 -25.24
CA PHE A 237 5.47 21.00 -23.98
C PHE A 237 6.02 22.43 -24.05
N ARG A 238 7.07 22.71 -24.85
CA ARG A 238 7.55 24.08 -25.06
C ARG A 238 6.53 24.94 -25.82
N ARG A 239 5.78 24.34 -26.76
CA ARG A 239 4.62 25.02 -27.38
C ARG A 239 3.56 25.27 -26.32
N ALA A 240 3.14 24.23 -25.59
CA ALA A 240 2.17 24.34 -24.50
C ALA A 240 2.53 25.44 -23.49
N LEU A 241 3.80 25.58 -23.13
CA LEU A 241 4.27 26.58 -22.17
C LEU A 241 4.01 28.00 -22.65
N LYS A 242 4.30 28.31 -23.92
CA LYS A 242 4.07 29.64 -24.50
C LYS A 242 2.60 30.04 -24.38
N CYS A 243 1.71 29.08 -24.66
CA CYS A 243 0.26 29.25 -24.59
C CYS A 243 -0.21 29.40 -23.13
N GLY A 244 0.24 28.48 -22.27
CA GLY A 244 -0.12 28.44 -20.86
C GLY A 244 0.33 29.67 -20.07
N GLU A 245 1.52 30.23 -20.36
CA GLU A 245 1.99 31.47 -19.74
C GLU A 245 1.11 32.67 -20.12
N SER A 246 0.66 32.75 -21.38
CA SER A 246 -0.24 33.80 -21.85
C SER A 246 -1.59 33.73 -21.13
N LEU A 247 -2.18 32.53 -21.07
CA LEU A 247 -3.46 32.29 -20.39
C LEU A 247 -3.38 32.56 -18.89
N TYR A 248 -2.34 32.04 -18.22
CA TYR A 248 -2.10 32.28 -16.80
C TYR A 248 -1.99 33.77 -16.46
N ARG A 249 -1.22 34.54 -17.25
CA ARG A 249 -1.11 36.00 -17.02
C ARG A 249 -2.46 36.70 -17.16
N LYS A 250 -3.28 36.29 -18.13
CA LYS A 250 -4.62 36.86 -18.34
C LYS A 250 -5.56 36.52 -17.17
N SER A 251 -5.63 35.26 -16.76
CA SER A 251 -6.52 34.83 -15.69
C SER A 251 -6.07 35.34 -14.32
N GLN A 252 -4.75 35.49 -14.08
CA GLN A 252 -4.23 36.09 -12.85
C GLN A 252 -4.71 37.52 -12.62
N LEU A 253 -4.88 38.31 -13.69
CA LEU A 253 -5.40 39.67 -13.61
C LEU A 253 -6.90 39.70 -13.28
N LEU A 254 -7.64 38.66 -13.68
CA LEU A 254 -9.11 38.60 -13.58
C LEU A 254 -9.60 37.78 -12.39
N GLN A 255 -8.73 37.06 -11.68
CA GLN A 255 -9.09 36.05 -10.67
C GLN A 255 -10.07 36.54 -9.58
N ASN A 256 -10.03 37.83 -9.22
CA ASN A 256 -10.86 38.41 -8.15
C ASN A 256 -12.22 38.95 -8.66
N HIS A 257 -12.50 38.89 -9.95
CA HIS A 257 -13.70 39.48 -10.52
C HIS A 257 -14.97 38.63 -10.33
N SER A 258 -14.85 37.30 -10.38
CA SER A 258 -15.97 36.37 -10.23
C SER A 258 -15.48 34.96 -9.90
N SER A 259 -16.38 34.11 -9.38
CA SER A 259 -16.09 32.68 -9.18
C SER A 259 -15.66 31.96 -10.46
N MET A 260 -16.20 32.38 -11.61
CA MET A 260 -15.82 31.84 -12.92
C MET A 260 -14.37 32.18 -13.28
N HIS A 261 -13.92 33.40 -13.00
CA HIS A 261 -12.52 33.79 -13.22
C HIS A 261 -11.56 33.16 -12.21
N GLU A 262 -12.00 32.93 -10.97
CA GLU A 262 -11.21 32.18 -9.99
C GLU A 262 -10.99 30.72 -10.46
N ALA A 263 -12.06 30.07 -10.97
CA ALA A 263 -11.98 28.72 -11.52
C ALA A 263 -11.06 28.67 -12.76
N GLU A 264 -11.16 29.67 -13.64
CA GLU A 264 -10.28 29.83 -14.81
C GLU A 264 -8.81 29.96 -14.40
N HIS A 265 -8.53 30.82 -13.41
CA HIS A 265 -7.18 31.04 -12.89
C HIS A 265 -6.60 29.78 -12.25
N ARG A 266 -7.40 29.04 -11.47
CA ARG A 266 -7.01 27.77 -10.87
C ARG A 266 -6.62 26.74 -11.92
N ARG A 267 -7.44 26.59 -12.97
CA ARG A 267 -7.20 25.70 -14.11
C ARG A 267 -5.95 26.10 -14.90
N ASP A 268 -5.78 27.39 -15.21
CA ASP A 268 -4.57 27.89 -15.87
C ASP A 268 -3.29 27.69 -15.05
N THR A 269 -3.38 27.88 -13.73
CA THR A 269 -2.27 27.63 -12.82
C THR A 269 -1.88 26.14 -12.84
N ASN A 270 -2.86 25.24 -12.76
CA ASN A 270 -2.63 23.80 -12.84
C ASN A 270 -1.97 23.39 -14.17
N VAL A 271 -2.47 23.92 -15.29
CA VAL A 271 -1.91 23.71 -16.63
C VAL A 271 -0.46 24.17 -16.70
N LEU A 272 -0.17 25.40 -16.27
CA LEU A 272 1.18 25.98 -16.31
C LEU A 272 2.17 25.17 -15.46
N VAL A 273 1.78 24.80 -14.24
CA VAL A 273 2.61 24.04 -13.31
C VAL A 273 2.88 22.63 -13.85
N TYR A 274 1.86 21.98 -14.43
CA TYR A 274 2.01 20.68 -15.06
C TYR A 274 3.03 20.73 -16.21
N ILE A 275 2.91 21.72 -17.11
CA ILE A 275 3.83 21.90 -18.25
C ILE A 275 5.26 22.13 -17.77
N LYS A 276 5.47 23.08 -16.85
CA LYS A 276 6.81 23.38 -16.30
C LYS A 276 7.43 22.15 -15.62
N ARG A 277 6.64 21.39 -14.85
CA ARG A 277 7.09 20.12 -14.25
C ARG A 277 7.48 19.10 -15.31
N ARG A 278 6.63 18.85 -16.32
CA ARG A 278 6.92 17.89 -17.41
C ARG A 278 8.13 18.31 -18.24
N LEU A 279 8.35 19.60 -18.48
CA LEU A 279 9.56 20.10 -19.12
C LEU A 279 10.82 19.81 -18.28
N ALA A 280 10.77 20.01 -16.97
CA ALA A 280 11.88 19.67 -16.09
C ALA A 280 12.18 18.15 -16.12
N MET A 281 11.14 17.31 -16.16
CA MET A 281 11.29 15.86 -16.32
C MET A 281 11.93 15.50 -17.67
N CYS A 282 11.49 16.13 -18.77
CA CYS A 282 12.10 15.94 -20.09
C CYS A 282 13.57 16.38 -20.09
N ALA A 283 13.89 17.54 -19.51
CA ALA A 283 15.26 18.05 -19.42
C ALA A 283 16.18 17.05 -18.71
N ARG A 284 15.74 16.49 -17.57
CA ARG A 284 16.48 15.44 -16.86
C ARG A 284 16.70 14.20 -17.72
N LYS A 285 15.64 13.67 -18.33
CA LYS A 285 15.72 12.47 -19.20
C LYS A 285 16.61 12.68 -20.44
N LEU A 286 16.82 13.92 -20.87
CA LEU A 286 17.74 14.30 -21.95
C LEU A 286 19.17 14.61 -21.46
N GLY A 287 19.50 14.34 -20.20
CA GLY A 287 20.82 14.60 -19.60
C GLY A 287 21.07 16.06 -19.22
N LYS A 288 20.08 16.95 -19.35
CA LYS A 288 20.13 18.36 -18.93
C LYS A 288 19.77 18.50 -17.45
N THR A 289 20.37 17.67 -16.59
CA THR A 289 19.95 17.49 -15.18
C THR A 289 20.10 18.78 -14.34
N ARG A 290 21.11 19.61 -14.61
CA ARG A 290 21.26 20.93 -13.96
C ARG A 290 20.14 21.90 -14.32
N GLU A 291 19.67 21.89 -15.57
CA GLU A 291 18.52 22.68 -16.01
C GLU A 291 17.24 22.19 -15.30
N ALA A 292 17.04 20.87 -15.24
CA ALA A 292 15.91 20.27 -14.54
C ALA A 292 15.84 20.69 -13.05
N VAL A 293 16.96 20.63 -12.33
CA VAL A 293 17.05 21.08 -10.93
C VAL A 293 16.67 22.56 -10.79
N LYS A 294 17.18 23.41 -11.67
CA LYS A 294 16.83 24.84 -11.67
C LYS A 294 15.33 25.04 -11.89
N MET A 295 14.77 24.40 -12.92
CA MET A 295 13.34 24.50 -13.23
C MET A 295 12.44 24.02 -12.07
N MET A 296 12.80 22.94 -11.40
CA MET A 296 12.03 22.43 -10.24
C MET A 296 12.11 23.37 -9.03
N ARG A 297 13.30 23.93 -8.74
CA ARG A 297 13.46 24.92 -7.66
C ARG A 297 12.67 26.19 -7.94
N ASP A 298 12.75 26.70 -9.17
CA ASP A 298 12.00 27.89 -9.60
C ASP A 298 10.49 27.64 -9.47
N LEU A 299 10.02 26.46 -9.91
CA LEU A 299 8.61 26.08 -9.82
C LEU A 299 8.10 26.00 -8.36
N MET A 300 8.87 25.38 -7.47
CA MET A 300 8.52 25.30 -6.04
C MET A 300 8.52 26.67 -5.35
N LYS A 301 9.35 27.61 -5.82
CA LYS A 301 9.39 28.98 -5.30
C LYS A 301 8.22 29.82 -5.82
N GLU A 302 7.87 29.66 -7.09
CA GLU A 302 6.79 30.38 -7.75
C GLU A 302 5.40 29.91 -7.25
N PHE A 303 5.25 28.62 -6.95
CA PHE A 303 3.98 28.01 -6.54
C PHE A 303 4.09 27.17 -5.25
N PRO A 304 4.42 27.78 -4.10
CA PRO A 304 4.72 27.05 -2.87
C PRO A 304 3.51 26.29 -2.27
N LEU A 305 2.28 26.68 -2.61
CA LEU A 305 1.05 26.07 -2.07
C LEU A 305 0.55 24.87 -2.89
N LEU A 306 1.16 24.58 -4.05
CA LEU A 306 0.76 23.51 -4.96
C LEU A 306 1.50 22.20 -4.67
N ASN A 307 1.25 21.65 -3.49
CA ASN A 307 1.79 20.34 -3.08
C ASN A 307 1.20 19.16 -3.89
N VAL A 308 0.13 19.38 -4.67
CA VAL A 308 -0.61 18.33 -5.38
C VAL A 308 0.26 17.46 -6.29
N LEU A 309 1.33 18.03 -6.88
CA LEU A 309 2.22 17.31 -7.80
C LEU A 309 3.49 16.75 -7.14
N ASN A 310 3.71 16.97 -5.84
CA ASN A 310 4.88 16.51 -5.09
C ASN A 310 6.22 16.78 -5.81
N ILE A 311 6.40 17.99 -6.36
CA ILE A 311 7.57 18.40 -7.17
C ILE A 311 8.90 18.18 -6.42
N HIS A 312 8.88 18.21 -5.08
CA HIS A 312 10.05 17.96 -4.25
C HIS A 312 10.63 16.54 -4.46
N GLU A 313 9.81 15.53 -4.77
CA GLU A 313 10.29 14.18 -5.09
C GLU A 313 11.00 14.14 -6.45
N ASN A 314 10.50 14.88 -7.45
CA ASN A 314 11.22 15.06 -8.72
C ASN A 314 12.57 15.75 -8.51
N LEU A 315 12.62 16.74 -7.63
CA LEU A 315 13.84 17.48 -7.30
C LEU A 315 14.86 16.59 -6.58
N LEU A 316 14.42 15.75 -5.63
CA LEU A 316 15.28 14.76 -4.98
C LEU A 316 15.95 13.84 -6.00
N GLU A 317 15.15 13.29 -6.91
CA GLU A 317 15.66 12.40 -7.96
C GLU A 317 16.78 13.08 -8.79
N ALA A 318 16.53 14.31 -9.26
CA ALA A 318 17.50 15.06 -10.06
C ALA A 318 18.76 15.46 -9.25
N LEU A 319 18.62 15.78 -7.96
CA LEU A 319 19.76 16.09 -7.09
C LEU A 319 20.64 14.87 -6.82
N LEU A 320 20.03 13.69 -6.60
CA LEU A 320 20.78 12.45 -6.41
C LEU A 320 21.51 12.03 -7.69
N GLU A 321 20.89 12.24 -8.85
CA GLU A 321 21.52 11.99 -10.16
C GLU A 321 22.76 12.88 -10.38
N LEU A 322 22.72 14.13 -9.92
CA LEU A 322 23.88 15.04 -9.89
C LEU A 322 24.88 14.76 -8.77
N GLN A 323 24.59 13.81 -7.88
CA GLN A 323 25.36 13.56 -6.65
C GLN A 323 25.46 14.81 -5.74
N ALA A 324 24.48 15.72 -5.83
CA ALA A 324 24.37 16.91 -5.00
C ALA A 324 23.77 16.57 -3.63
N TYR A 325 24.45 15.68 -2.89
CA TYR A 325 23.92 15.08 -1.65
C TYR A 325 23.62 16.10 -0.55
N ALA A 326 24.41 17.17 -0.44
CA ALA A 326 24.16 18.24 0.54
C ALA A 326 22.84 18.97 0.27
N ASP A 327 22.55 19.25 -1.00
CA ASP A 327 21.30 19.88 -1.41
C ASP A 327 20.10 18.93 -1.21
N ALA A 328 20.28 17.64 -1.48
CA ALA A 328 19.25 16.62 -1.21
C ALA A 328 18.94 16.52 0.29
N GLN A 329 19.97 16.53 1.14
CA GLN A 329 19.83 16.53 2.60
C GLN A 329 19.09 17.79 3.09
N ALA A 330 19.44 18.97 2.57
CA ALA A 330 18.79 20.23 2.92
C ALA A 330 17.31 20.26 2.50
N LEU A 331 16.98 19.65 1.36
CA LEU A 331 15.59 19.49 0.93
C LEU A 331 14.82 18.56 1.87
N LEU A 332 15.37 17.39 2.21
CA LEU A 332 14.74 16.43 3.11
C LEU A 332 14.45 17.00 4.49
N PHE A 333 15.30 17.89 5.03
CA PHE A 333 15.07 18.51 6.34
C PHE A 333 13.73 19.26 6.42
N LYS A 334 13.22 19.77 5.28
CA LYS A 334 11.90 20.42 5.21
C LYS A 334 10.74 19.43 5.24
N TYR A 335 10.99 18.16 4.93
CA TYR A 335 10.01 17.09 4.77
C TYR A 335 10.19 15.94 5.78
N ASP A 336 11.14 16.05 6.71
CA ASP A 336 11.37 15.06 7.79
C ASP A 336 10.44 15.29 9.00
N ASP A 337 9.62 16.36 8.98
CA ASP A 337 8.58 16.60 9.99
C ASP A 337 7.48 15.51 9.90
N ILE A 338 7.09 14.99 11.06
CA ILE A 338 6.06 13.96 11.24
C ILE A 338 4.68 14.45 10.73
N SER A 339 4.47 15.77 10.69
CA SER A 339 3.23 16.39 10.21
C SER A 339 3.01 16.27 8.69
N LEU A 340 4.06 16.02 7.90
CA LEU A 340 3.98 15.93 6.44
C LEU A 340 3.75 14.48 5.97
N PRO A 341 2.99 14.26 4.88
CA PRO A 341 2.77 12.92 4.35
C PRO A 341 4.10 12.31 3.90
N LYS A 342 4.51 11.24 4.58
CA LYS A 342 5.74 10.50 4.26
C LYS A 342 5.54 9.66 3.00
N SER A 343 6.62 9.50 2.23
CA SER A 343 6.69 8.66 1.04
C SER A 343 7.92 7.77 1.06
N ALA A 344 7.92 6.72 0.22
CA ALA A 344 9.08 5.85 0.09
C ALA A 344 10.29 6.66 -0.39
N THR A 345 10.09 7.61 -1.30
CA THR A 345 11.12 8.55 -1.78
C THR A 345 11.76 9.31 -0.62
N ILE A 346 10.98 9.87 0.30
CA ILE A 346 11.51 10.61 1.46
C ILE A 346 12.27 9.67 2.40
N CYS A 347 11.63 8.59 2.85
CA CYS A 347 12.20 7.71 3.87
C CYS A 347 13.46 7.00 3.39
N TYR A 348 13.42 6.39 2.21
CA TYR A 348 14.57 5.65 1.68
C TYR A 348 15.68 6.58 1.18
N THR A 349 15.38 7.80 0.69
CA THR A 349 16.46 8.75 0.36
C THR A 349 17.17 9.23 1.63
N ALA A 350 16.44 9.50 2.71
CA ALA A 350 17.07 9.82 4.00
C ALA A 350 17.96 8.68 4.50
N ALA A 351 17.49 7.42 4.36
CA ALA A 351 18.29 6.23 4.66
C ALA A 351 19.55 6.14 3.79
N LEU A 352 19.44 6.34 2.48
CA LEU A 352 20.57 6.32 1.54
C LEU A 352 21.63 7.37 1.91
N LEU A 353 21.24 8.61 2.22
CA LEU A 353 22.19 9.67 2.55
C LEU A 353 22.96 9.37 3.84
N LYS A 354 22.29 8.78 4.86
CA LYS A 354 22.96 8.35 6.09
C LYS A 354 23.83 7.11 5.87
N ALA A 355 23.35 6.12 5.12
CA ALA A 355 24.12 4.95 4.74
C ALA A 355 25.41 5.35 4.01
N ARG A 356 25.31 6.31 3.08
CA ARG A 356 26.47 6.87 2.38
C ARG A 356 27.48 7.49 3.34
N ALA A 357 27.04 8.30 4.30
CA ALA A 357 27.95 8.92 5.26
C ALA A 357 28.76 7.87 6.04
N VAL A 358 28.11 6.77 6.44
CA VAL A 358 28.73 5.67 7.19
C VAL A 358 29.64 4.80 6.35
N VAL A 359 29.24 4.45 5.12
CA VAL A 359 30.07 3.55 4.30
C VAL A 359 31.32 4.28 3.77
N CYS A 360 31.25 5.59 3.55
CA CYS A 360 32.45 6.41 3.28
C CYS A 360 33.50 6.30 4.40
N ASP A 361 33.09 6.02 5.65
CA ASP A 361 33.97 5.84 6.80
C ASP A 361 34.46 4.38 6.99
N LYS A 362 34.29 3.51 5.97
CA LYS A 362 34.69 2.07 5.95
C LYS A 362 33.92 1.18 6.92
N PHE A 363 32.59 1.14 6.77
CA PHE A 363 31.74 0.19 7.50
C PHE A 363 32.17 -1.27 7.27
N SER A 364 32.23 -2.04 8.36
CA SER A 364 32.42 -3.49 8.33
C SER A 364 31.52 -4.16 9.37
N LEU A 365 30.69 -5.10 8.93
CA LEU A 365 29.75 -5.81 9.79
C LEU A 365 30.47 -6.61 10.88
N GLU A 366 31.56 -7.30 10.53
CA GLU A 366 32.36 -8.09 11.48
C GLU A 366 32.96 -7.23 12.59
N VAL A 367 33.38 -6.00 12.24
CA VAL A 367 33.92 -5.05 13.20
C VAL A 367 32.79 -4.50 14.07
N ALA A 368 31.66 -4.12 13.47
CA ALA A 368 30.49 -3.61 14.19
C ALA A 368 29.93 -4.63 15.19
N THR A 369 29.91 -5.93 14.86
CA THR A 369 29.48 -6.99 15.79
C THR A 369 30.40 -7.11 17.00
N LYS A 370 31.71 -6.87 16.83
CA LYS A 370 32.69 -6.97 17.93
C LYS A 370 32.78 -5.70 18.79
N ARG A 371 32.66 -4.52 18.17
CA ARG A 371 32.86 -3.21 18.85
C ARG A 371 31.57 -2.46 19.18
N GLY A 372 30.42 -2.93 18.68
CA GLY A 372 29.17 -2.17 18.65
C GLY A 372 29.14 -1.13 17.51
N LEU A 373 27.96 -0.58 17.25
CA LEU A 373 27.75 0.47 16.24
C LEU A 373 28.20 1.84 16.79
N THR A 374 28.86 2.64 15.96
CA THR A 374 29.07 4.07 16.25
C THR A 374 27.73 4.83 16.19
N THR A 375 27.69 6.06 16.69
CA THR A 375 26.51 6.92 16.60
C THR A 375 26.07 7.15 15.14
N SER A 376 27.01 7.31 14.21
CA SER A 376 26.69 7.47 12.78
C SER A 376 26.15 6.19 12.17
N GLU A 377 26.78 5.04 12.47
CA GLU A 377 26.33 3.71 12.06
C GLU A 377 24.91 3.40 12.57
N LEU A 378 24.67 3.65 13.86
CA LEU A 378 23.36 3.48 14.47
C LEU A 378 22.30 4.37 13.79
N SER A 379 22.62 5.64 13.53
CA SER A 379 21.68 6.56 12.87
C SER A 379 21.33 6.16 11.43
N ALA A 380 22.26 5.52 10.71
CA ALA A 380 22.02 4.97 9.38
C ALA A 380 21.14 3.72 9.45
N VAL A 381 21.44 2.80 10.38
CA VAL A 381 20.64 1.61 10.64
C VAL A 381 19.20 1.99 11.01
N GLU A 382 19.00 2.91 11.96
CA GLU A 382 17.68 3.42 12.34
C GLU A 382 16.91 4.04 11.18
N ALA A 383 17.58 4.80 10.30
CA ALA A 383 16.91 5.37 9.13
C ALA A 383 16.51 4.31 8.11
N ILE A 384 17.32 3.27 7.91
CA ILE A 384 16.94 2.11 7.09
C ILE A 384 15.73 1.41 7.69
N HIS A 385 15.71 1.16 9.00
CA HIS A 385 14.56 0.58 9.69
C HIS A 385 13.29 1.40 9.51
N ARG A 386 13.36 2.73 9.68
CA ARG A 386 12.21 3.62 9.43
C ARG A 386 11.70 3.55 7.99
N ALA A 387 12.61 3.44 7.02
CA ALA A 387 12.25 3.36 5.61
C ALA A 387 11.57 2.02 5.28
N VAL A 388 12.08 0.94 5.84
CA VAL A 388 11.53 -0.41 5.71
C VAL A 388 10.19 -0.54 6.43
N GLU A 389 10.06 -0.04 7.66
CA GLU A 389 8.79 -0.03 8.40
C GLU A 389 7.72 0.79 7.67
N PHE A 390 8.14 1.89 7.03
CA PHE A 390 7.26 2.68 6.18
C PHE A 390 6.74 1.85 5.00
N ASN A 391 7.64 1.27 4.20
CA ASN A 391 7.29 0.44 3.04
C ASN A 391 8.26 -0.76 2.90
N PRO A 392 7.84 -1.98 3.27
CA PRO A 392 8.67 -3.19 3.30
C PRO A 392 8.67 -3.96 1.98
N HIS A 393 7.92 -3.49 0.98
CA HIS A 393 7.76 -4.20 -0.28
C HIS A 393 9.10 -4.24 -1.03
N VAL A 394 9.51 -5.43 -1.47
CA VAL A 394 10.72 -5.65 -2.26
C VAL A 394 10.29 -6.15 -3.64
N PRO A 395 10.32 -5.30 -4.68
CA PRO A 395 9.94 -5.70 -6.03
C PRO A 395 10.82 -6.85 -6.54
N LYS A 396 10.21 -8.02 -6.77
CA LYS A 396 10.93 -9.21 -7.28
C LYS A 396 11.36 -9.06 -8.75
N SER A 397 10.56 -8.35 -9.52
CA SER A 397 10.80 -8.01 -10.93
C SER A 397 10.63 -6.51 -11.11
N ILE A 398 11.63 -5.86 -11.71
CA ILE A 398 11.55 -4.42 -12.01
C ILE A 398 10.71 -4.25 -13.28
N ILE A 399 9.44 -3.89 -13.08
CA ILE A 399 8.53 -3.45 -14.15
C ILE A 399 8.55 -1.92 -14.27
N LEU A 400 7.89 -1.37 -15.30
CA LEU A 400 7.66 0.08 -15.33
C LEU A 400 6.72 0.48 -14.19
N PRO A 401 6.97 1.61 -13.51
CA PRO A 401 6.10 2.07 -12.45
C PRO A 401 4.75 2.55 -13.01
N PRO A 402 3.65 2.42 -12.26
CA PRO A 402 2.35 2.95 -12.66
C PRO A 402 2.32 4.50 -12.61
N GLU A 403 1.27 5.09 -13.20
CA GLU A 403 1.00 6.54 -13.12
C GLU A 403 0.47 6.95 -11.74
N HIS A 404 -0.13 6.01 -11.00
CA HIS A 404 -0.56 6.18 -9.62
C HIS A 404 0.02 5.12 -8.69
N ILE A 405 0.24 5.49 -7.44
CA ILE A 405 0.81 4.64 -6.41
C ILE A 405 -0.08 4.61 -5.18
N LEU A 406 -0.08 3.46 -4.52
CA LEU A 406 -0.58 3.32 -3.17
C LEU A 406 0.57 3.60 -2.20
N LYS A 407 0.42 4.60 -1.33
CA LYS A 407 1.42 4.89 -0.30
C LYS A 407 1.60 3.67 0.60
N ARG A 408 2.85 3.31 0.85
CA ARG A 408 3.29 2.10 1.57
C ARG A 408 2.99 0.78 0.85
N GLY A 409 2.41 0.83 -0.35
CA GLY A 409 2.11 -0.36 -1.17
C GLY A 409 3.26 -0.77 -2.09
N ASP A 410 3.03 -1.87 -2.80
CA ASP A 410 3.96 -2.45 -3.77
C ASP A 410 4.19 -1.51 -4.95
N SER A 411 3.14 -0.80 -5.41
CA SER A 411 3.23 0.19 -6.49
C SER A 411 4.18 1.35 -6.15
N GLU A 412 4.16 1.86 -4.91
CA GLU A 412 5.12 2.89 -4.47
C GLU A 412 6.55 2.33 -4.38
N ALA A 413 6.72 1.09 -3.91
CA ALA A 413 8.03 0.45 -3.83
C ALA A 413 8.66 0.23 -5.21
N ILE A 414 7.85 -0.17 -6.21
CA ILE A 414 8.27 -0.26 -7.61
C ILE A 414 8.70 1.11 -8.13
N ALA A 415 7.89 2.14 -7.91
CA ALA A 415 8.22 3.51 -8.33
C ALA A 415 9.53 4.00 -7.71
N TYR A 416 9.73 3.81 -6.41
CA TYR A 416 10.98 4.18 -5.75
C TYR A 416 12.16 3.41 -6.33
N THR A 417 12.06 2.08 -6.39
CA THR A 417 13.15 1.18 -6.82
C THR A 417 13.56 1.46 -8.26
N PHE A 418 12.59 1.66 -9.17
CA PHE A 418 12.85 1.95 -10.58
C PHE A 418 13.76 3.17 -10.76
N TYR A 419 13.53 4.24 -9.99
CA TYR A 419 14.26 5.50 -10.13
C TYR A 419 15.49 5.63 -9.24
N HIS A 420 15.52 4.96 -8.08
CA HIS A 420 16.52 5.17 -7.04
C HIS A 420 17.52 4.02 -6.85
N LEU A 421 17.26 2.84 -7.43
CA LEU A 421 18.20 1.72 -7.35
C LEU A 421 19.60 2.05 -7.88
N PRO A 422 19.77 2.77 -9.01
CA PRO A 422 21.11 3.20 -9.46
C PRO A 422 21.88 4.01 -8.42
N GLN A 423 21.19 4.85 -7.64
CA GLN A 423 21.76 5.74 -6.64
C GLN A 423 22.25 4.93 -5.44
N TRP A 424 21.51 3.90 -5.03
CA TRP A 424 21.99 2.93 -4.05
C TRP A 424 23.21 2.15 -4.54
N LYS A 425 23.26 1.78 -5.82
CA LYS A 425 24.42 1.09 -6.43
C LYS A 425 25.65 1.98 -6.52
N ASN A 426 25.48 3.30 -6.71
CA ASN A 426 26.57 4.25 -6.78
C ASN A 426 27.30 4.45 -5.43
N VAL A 427 26.66 4.08 -4.33
CA VAL A 427 27.27 4.09 -3.00
C VAL A 427 27.72 2.67 -2.69
N GLU A 428 29.02 2.40 -2.88
CA GLU A 428 29.62 1.10 -2.58
C GLU A 428 29.24 0.66 -1.16
N GLY A 429 28.83 -0.60 -0.97
CA GLY A 429 28.41 -1.15 0.32
C GLY A 429 27.04 -0.71 0.85
N ALA A 430 26.37 0.31 0.28
CA ALA A 430 25.07 0.76 0.79
C ALA A 430 23.96 -0.29 0.64
N LEU A 431 23.92 -1.00 -0.49
CA LEU A 431 22.99 -2.12 -0.69
C LEU A 431 23.26 -3.27 0.27
N ASN A 432 24.53 -3.54 0.59
CA ASN A 432 24.90 -4.57 1.56
C ASN A 432 24.46 -4.17 2.97
N LEU A 433 24.65 -2.89 3.35
CA LEU A 433 24.14 -2.36 4.61
C LEU A 433 22.62 -2.48 4.69
N LEU A 434 21.89 -2.05 3.65
CA LEU A 434 20.44 -2.18 3.55
C LEU A 434 19.99 -3.65 3.71
N HIS A 435 20.64 -4.56 3.00
CA HIS A 435 20.35 -5.99 3.05
C HIS A 435 20.63 -6.59 4.43
N CYS A 436 21.79 -6.31 5.03
CA CYS A 436 22.16 -6.80 6.36
C CYS A 436 21.25 -6.24 7.45
N THR A 437 20.82 -4.99 7.34
CA THR A 437 19.85 -4.40 8.28
C THR A 437 18.47 -5.05 8.13
N TRP A 438 18.03 -5.33 6.90
CA TRP A 438 16.79 -6.05 6.62
C TRP A 438 16.83 -7.51 7.10
N GLU A 439 17.85 -8.29 6.74
CA GLU A 439 17.98 -9.69 7.14
C GLU A 439 18.33 -9.86 8.62
N GLY A 440 19.18 -9.00 9.16
CA GLY A 440 19.53 -9.00 10.58
C GLY A 440 18.30 -8.83 11.47
N SER A 441 17.33 -8.02 11.03
CA SER A 441 16.04 -7.90 11.71
C SER A 441 15.22 -9.19 11.70
N LYS A 442 15.41 -10.07 10.71
CA LYS A 442 14.65 -11.32 10.51
C LYS A 442 15.18 -12.50 11.33
N TRP A 443 16.47 -12.55 11.65
CA TRP A 443 17.12 -13.75 12.19
C TRP A 443 17.85 -13.58 13.53
N MET A 444 18.12 -12.36 14.00
CA MET A 444 18.97 -12.14 15.18
C MET A 444 18.22 -11.51 16.34
N ASP A 445 17.94 -12.30 17.38
CA ASP A 445 17.58 -11.84 18.74
C ASP A 445 18.71 -11.01 19.41
N HIS A 446 19.90 -10.90 18.80
CA HIS A 446 21.07 -10.20 19.36
C HIS A 446 21.05 -8.68 19.15
N PHE A 447 20.14 -8.15 18.33
CA PHE A 447 19.83 -6.73 18.29
C PHE A 447 18.56 -6.48 19.13
N GLU A 448 18.64 -6.70 20.44
CA GLU A 448 17.54 -6.44 21.40
C GLU A 448 16.99 -5.00 21.36
N LEU A 449 17.69 -4.08 20.67
CA LEU A 449 17.28 -2.68 20.53
C LEU A 449 16.37 -2.35 19.35
N ILE A 450 16.21 -3.22 18.33
CA ILE A 450 15.47 -2.82 17.13
C ILE A 450 14.37 -3.84 16.79
N PRO A 451 13.08 -3.49 16.98
CA PRO A 451 11.97 -4.39 16.71
C PRO A 451 11.91 -4.78 15.23
N TYR A 452 11.35 -5.96 14.94
CA TYR A 452 11.08 -6.36 13.57
C TYR A 452 10.27 -5.25 12.87
N PRO A 453 10.65 -4.82 11.64
CA PRO A 453 10.08 -3.64 10.97
C PRO A 453 8.57 -3.70 10.73
N LEU A 454 7.93 -4.82 11.04
CA LEU A 454 6.51 -5.07 10.80
C LEU A 454 5.73 -5.47 12.07
N GLU A 455 6.41 -5.73 13.19
CA GLU A 455 5.76 -6.24 14.42
C GLU A 455 5.44 -5.14 15.43
N LYS A 456 6.11 -4.00 15.35
CA LYS A 456 5.80 -2.82 16.17
C LYS A 456 5.70 -1.58 15.31
N GLY A 457 4.53 -1.33 14.73
CA GLY A 457 4.20 -0.07 14.06
C GLY A 457 4.11 1.08 15.06
N HIS A 458 5.24 1.45 15.64
CA HIS A 458 5.32 2.57 16.60
C HIS A 458 5.38 3.92 15.88
N LEU A 459 5.85 3.93 14.62
CA LEU A 459 6.05 5.16 13.85
C LEU A 459 4.95 5.41 12.81
N PHE A 460 4.25 4.35 12.37
CA PHE A 460 3.25 4.43 11.30
C PHE A 460 1.99 3.62 11.64
N TYR A 461 0.84 4.10 11.17
CA TYR A 461 -0.45 3.42 11.34
C TYR A 461 -0.46 1.99 10.75
N PRO A 462 -1.35 1.10 11.18
CA PRO A 462 -1.52 -0.22 10.58
C PRO A 462 -1.87 -0.16 9.08
N TYR A 463 -1.52 -1.23 8.34
CA TYR A 463 -1.90 -1.37 6.92
C TYR A 463 -3.42 -1.58 6.78
N PRO A 464 -4.10 -0.86 5.88
CA PRO A 464 -5.49 -1.14 5.56
C PRO A 464 -5.69 -2.56 5.00
N ASN A 465 -6.82 -3.18 5.31
CA ASN A 465 -7.15 -4.52 4.79
C ASN A 465 -7.26 -4.58 3.25
N CYS A 466 -7.49 -3.44 2.59
CA CYS A 466 -7.62 -3.33 1.14
C CYS A 466 -6.28 -3.18 0.38
N THR A 467 -5.13 -3.06 1.06
CA THR A 467 -3.86 -2.69 0.41
C THR A 467 -3.51 -3.62 -0.76
N GLU A 468 -3.60 -4.93 -0.54
CA GLU A 468 -3.32 -5.93 -1.57
C GLU A 468 -4.24 -5.79 -2.80
N ASN A 469 -5.54 -5.56 -2.59
CA ASN A 469 -6.49 -5.42 -3.68
C ASN A 469 -6.29 -4.11 -4.45
N ALA A 470 -6.01 -3.01 -3.74
CA ALA A 470 -5.73 -1.73 -4.37
C ALA A 470 -4.46 -1.78 -5.25
N ASP A 471 -3.37 -2.41 -4.78
CA ASP A 471 -2.17 -2.60 -5.59
C ASP A 471 -2.41 -3.55 -6.78
N ARG A 472 -3.25 -4.59 -6.62
CA ARG A 472 -3.64 -5.49 -7.73
C ARG A 472 -4.41 -4.77 -8.84
N GLU A 473 -5.19 -3.73 -8.52
CA GLU A 473 -5.88 -2.93 -9.54
C GLU A 473 -4.93 -1.96 -10.26
N LEU A 474 -3.90 -1.47 -9.57
CA LEU A 474 -2.90 -0.56 -10.14
C LEU A 474 -1.83 -1.26 -10.98
N LEU A 475 -1.42 -2.47 -10.58
CA LEU A 475 -0.28 -3.16 -11.18
C LEU A 475 -0.70 -4.15 -12.27
N PRO A 476 0.10 -4.33 -13.34
CA PRO A 476 -0.22 -5.28 -14.41
C PRO A 476 -0.33 -6.73 -13.92
N ASN A 477 -1.18 -7.52 -14.58
CA ASN A 477 -1.46 -8.92 -14.21
C ASN A 477 -0.23 -9.84 -14.24
N TYR A 478 0.82 -9.49 -14.99
CA TYR A 478 2.06 -10.26 -15.05
C TYR A 478 3.01 -9.95 -13.88
N HIS A 479 2.71 -8.94 -13.05
CA HIS A 479 3.48 -8.64 -11.86
C HIS A 479 2.93 -9.41 -10.65
N TYR A 480 3.83 -10.08 -9.93
CA TYR A 480 3.46 -10.73 -8.68
C TYR A 480 3.42 -9.69 -7.56
N VAL A 481 2.21 -9.31 -7.14
CA VAL A 481 2.00 -8.35 -6.05
C VAL A 481 2.56 -8.91 -4.74
N SER A 482 3.47 -8.17 -4.12
CA SER A 482 3.99 -8.52 -2.80
C SER A 482 2.99 -8.14 -1.70
N VAL A 483 2.77 -9.03 -0.73
CA VAL A 483 1.73 -8.87 0.30
C VAL A 483 2.35 -8.61 1.66
N TYR A 484 2.02 -7.45 2.23
CA TYR A 484 2.42 -7.05 3.58
C TYR A 484 1.23 -6.45 4.36
N PRO A 485 1.17 -6.64 5.70
CA PRO A 485 2.00 -7.57 6.47
C PRO A 485 1.75 -9.02 6.04
N LYS A 486 2.77 -9.87 6.17
CA LYS A 486 2.60 -11.29 5.85
C LYS A 486 1.58 -11.89 6.81
N LYS A 487 0.49 -12.43 6.26
CA LYS A 487 -0.51 -13.17 7.03
C LYS A 487 0.08 -14.53 7.40
N GLU A 488 0.85 -14.59 8.47
CA GLU A 488 1.24 -15.85 9.09
C GLU A 488 0.09 -16.28 9.99
N TRP A 489 -0.52 -17.43 9.68
CA TRP A 489 -1.46 -18.04 10.61
C TRP A 489 -0.69 -18.38 11.89
N PRO A 490 -1.10 -17.87 13.06
CA PRO A 490 -0.52 -18.30 14.32
C PRO A 490 -0.49 -19.82 14.34
N PHE A 491 0.68 -20.40 14.63
CA PHE A 491 0.85 -21.85 14.75
C PHE A 491 -0.28 -22.48 15.58
N PHE A 492 -0.72 -21.76 16.62
CA PHE A 492 -1.80 -22.15 17.49
C PHE A 492 -3.13 -22.43 16.78
N ILE A 493 -3.50 -21.67 15.74
CA ILE A 493 -4.77 -21.90 15.01
C ILE A 493 -4.71 -23.20 14.23
N VAL A 494 -3.59 -23.44 13.56
CA VAL A 494 -3.35 -24.70 12.87
C VAL A 494 -3.34 -25.84 13.89
N PHE A 495 -2.65 -25.66 15.02
CA PHE A 495 -2.59 -26.63 16.11
C PHE A 495 -3.97 -26.96 16.70
N VAL A 496 -4.78 -25.96 17.05
CA VAL A 496 -6.16 -26.14 17.57
C VAL A 496 -7.05 -26.74 16.50
N GLY A 497 -6.97 -26.28 15.26
CA GLY A 497 -7.72 -26.85 14.15
C GLY A 497 -7.41 -28.34 13.96
N CYS A 498 -6.12 -28.70 14.00
CA CYS A 498 -5.67 -30.10 13.97
C CYS A 498 -6.15 -30.89 15.20
N LEU A 499 -6.03 -30.33 16.40
CA LEU A 499 -6.47 -30.97 17.64
C LEU A 499 -7.98 -31.22 17.63
N CYS A 500 -8.79 -30.22 17.25
CA CYS A 500 -10.24 -30.34 17.13
C CYS A 500 -10.63 -31.37 16.06
N SER A 501 -9.97 -31.36 14.90
CA SER A 501 -10.23 -32.32 13.82
C SER A 501 -9.88 -33.76 14.25
N PHE A 502 -8.75 -33.93 14.93
CA PHE A 502 -8.34 -35.22 15.49
C PHE A 502 -9.30 -35.72 16.57
N THR A 503 -9.74 -34.82 17.46
CA THR A 503 -10.70 -35.16 18.52
C THR A 503 -12.06 -35.54 17.95
N ALA A 504 -12.54 -34.82 16.93
CA ALA A 504 -13.77 -35.15 16.22
C ALA A 504 -13.67 -36.51 15.51
N MET A 505 -12.54 -36.79 14.87
CA MET A 505 -12.27 -38.09 14.25
C MET A 505 -12.27 -39.23 15.28
N LEU A 506 -11.61 -39.05 16.43
CA LEU A 506 -11.61 -40.03 17.52
C LEU A 506 -13.02 -40.26 18.08
N ALA A 507 -13.84 -39.21 18.21
CA ALA A 507 -15.23 -39.34 18.65
C ALA A 507 -16.06 -40.16 17.65
N ILE A 508 -15.91 -39.91 16.35
CA ILE A 508 -16.57 -40.69 15.29
C ILE A 508 -16.12 -42.15 15.32
N LEU A 509 -14.81 -42.42 15.45
CA LEU A 509 -14.28 -43.78 15.54
C LEU A 509 -14.75 -44.51 16.79
N THR A 510 -14.86 -43.82 17.92
CA THR A 510 -15.38 -44.38 19.18
C THR A 510 -16.87 -44.72 19.06
N HIS A 511 -17.63 -43.91 18.33
CA HIS A 511 -19.04 -44.21 18.05
C HIS A 511 -19.21 -45.38 17.06
N GLN A 512 -18.38 -45.45 16.01
CA GLN A 512 -18.50 -46.49 14.98
C GLN A 512 -17.90 -47.85 15.41
N TYR A 513 -16.82 -47.84 16.20
CA TYR A 513 -16.05 -49.04 16.58
C TYR A 513 -15.69 -49.04 18.08
N PRO A 514 -16.67 -49.17 18.98
CA PRO A 514 -16.46 -49.04 20.42
C PRO A 514 -15.48 -50.08 20.98
N ASP A 515 -15.56 -51.34 20.55
CA ASP A 515 -14.72 -52.43 21.08
C ASP A 515 -13.23 -52.24 20.77
N ILE A 516 -12.92 -51.78 19.54
CA ILE A 516 -11.55 -51.50 19.09
C ILE A 516 -11.00 -50.28 19.84
N MET A 517 -11.83 -49.26 20.05
CA MET A 517 -11.44 -48.04 20.75
C MET A 517 -11.21 -48.27 22.25
N ILE A 518 -11.91 -49.21 22.89
CA ILE A 518 -11.63 -49.63 24.27
C ILE A 518 -10.25 -50.30 24.35
N LEU A 519 -9.91 -51.15 23.38
CA LEU A 519 -8.60 -51.80 23.32
C LEU A 519 -7.48 -50.77 23.11
N PHE A 520 -7.70 -49.82 22.20
CA PHE A 520 -6.80 -48.70 21.96
C PHE A 520 -6.61 -47.83 23.19
N ALA A 521 -7.69 -47.48 23.90
CA ALA A 521 -7.61 -46.68 25.12
C ALA A 521 -6.84 -47.38 26.24
N ARG A 522 -6.98 -48.70 26.39
CA ARG A 522 -6.19 -49.49 27.35
C ARG A 522 -4.70 -49.48 26.99
N ALA A 523 -4.37 -49.75 25.73
CA ALA A 523 -2.99 -49.73 25.26
C ALA A 523 -2.35 -48.33 25.41
N LEU A 524 -3.11 -47.26 25.12
CA LEU A 524 -2.66 -45.88 25.29
C LEU A 524 -2.45 -45.53 26.77
N SER A 525 -3.34 -45.97 27.66
CA SER A 525 -3.21 -45.79 29.11
C SER A 525 -1.97 -46.49 29.67
N GLU A 526 -1.70 -47.72 29.22
CA GLU A 526 -0.50 -48.46 29.63
C GLU A 526 0.77 -47.77 29.11
N PHE A 527 0.76 -47.30 27.86
CA PHE A 527 1.88 -46.57 27.27
C PHE A 527 2.16 -45.23 27.99
N LEU A 528 1.12 -44.44 28.27
CA LEU A 528 1.24 -43.21 29.06
C LEU A 528 1.71 -43.50 30.49
N GLY A 529 1.21 -44.57 31.11
CA GLY A 529 1.67 -45.03 32.42
C GLY A 529 3.17 -45.35 32.42
N MET A 530 3.67 -46.03 31.39
CA MET A 530 5.11 -46.30 31.24
C MET A 530 5.94 -45.03 31.05
N LEU A 531 5.43 -44.04 30.32
CA LEU A 531 6.11 -42.75 30.12
C LEU A 531 6.16 -41.89 31.40
N ILE A 532 5.11 -41.97 32.23
CA ILE A 532 4.99 -41.17 33.47
C ILE A 532 5.67 -41.87 34.66
N ALA A 533 5.86 -43.20 34.60
CA ALA A 533 6.51 -44.00 35.65
C ALA A 533 7.84 -43.45 36.20
N PRO A 534 8.76 -42.89 35.38
CA PRO A 534 10.00 -42.28 35.89
C PRO A 534 9.72 -41.01 36.70
N ILE A 535 8.74 -40.20 36.28
CA ILE A 535 8.36 -38.95 36.96
C ILE A 535 7.68 -39.27 38.29
N THR A 536 6.77 -40.25 38.32
CA THR A 536 6.12 -40.69 39.56
C THR A 536 7.13 -41.30 40.53
N PHE A 537 8.10 -42.07 40.04
CA PHE A 537 9.18 -42.61 40.88
C PHE A 537 10.04 -41.49 41.49
N VAL A 538 10.36 -40.44 40.72
CA VAL A 538 11.09 -39.28 41.23
C VAL A 538 10.27 -38.50 42.27
N LEU A 539 8.97 -38.30 42.04
CA LEU A 539 8.07 -37.64 43.00
C LEU A 539 7.94 -38.45 44.30
N GLU A 540 7.75 -39.77 44.22
CA GLU A 540 7.72 -40.65 45.39
C GLU A 540 9.04 -40.62 46.18
N LYS A 541 10.18 -40.53 45.47
CA LYS A 541 11.47 -40.37 46.12
C LYS A 541 11.64 -39.00 46.77
N LEU A 542 11.17 -37.92 46.14
CA LEU A 542 11.15 -36.58 46.72
C LEU A 542 10.27 -36.52 47.98
N ASP A 543 9.08 -37.12 47.95
CA ASP A 543 8.21 -37.22 49.13
C ASP A 543 8.84 -38.06 50.25
N SER A 544 9.61 -39.10 49.90
CA SER A 544 10.34 -39.91 50.89
C SER A 544 11.55 -39.18 51.52
N LEU A 545 12.07 -38.15 50.85
CA LEU A 545 13.20 -37.33 51.31
C LEU A 545 12.75 -36.07 52.08
N MET A 546 11.51 -35.64 51.89
CA MET A 546 10.91 -34.50 52.59
C MET A 546 10.18 -34.95 53.85
N PRO A 547 10.73 -34.74 55.07
CA PRO A 547 10.00 -35.04 56.29
C PRO A 547 8.72 -34.19 56.40
N THR A 548 7.63 -34.80 56.88
CA THR A 548 6.29 -34.20 57.03
C THR A 548 6.27 -32.91 57.86
N SER A 549 7.33 -32.64 58.62
CA SER A 549 7.54 -31.40 59.38
C SER A 549 7.78 -30.17 58.50
N ILE A 550 8.33 -30.32 57.29
CA ILE A 550 8.61 -29.19 56.38
C ILE A 550 7.33 -28.70 55.70
N TRP A 551 6.41 -29.60 55.37
CA TRP A 551 5.11 -29.25 54.78
C TRP A 551 4.29 -28.36 55.72
N HIS A 552 4.30 -28.64 57.03
CA HIS A 552 3.63 -27.81 58.03
C HIS A 552 4.23 -26.40 58.18
N VAL A 553 5.52 -26.23 57.88
CA VAL A 553 6.20 -24.92 57.92
C VAL A 553 5.89 -24.11 56.64
N LEU A 554 5.84 -24.76 55.48
CA LEU A 554 5.54 -24.12 54.20
C LEU A 554 4.08 -23.68 54.05
N THR A 555 3.11 -24.37 54.66
CA THR A 555 1.69 -23.97 54.62
C THR A 555 1.31 -22.85 55.58
N ARG A 556 2.24 -22.38 56.43
CA ARG A 556 2.05 -21.25 57.36
C ARG A 556 2.66 -19.93 56.87
N ILE A 557 3.37 -19.95 55.74
CA ILE A 557 3.79 -18.77 54.98
C ILE A 557 2.75 -18.57 53.88
#